data_AF-A0A3D0NDJ4-F1
#
_entry.id   AF-A0A3D0NDJ4-F1
#
_cell.length_a   1.000
_cell.length_b   1.000
_cell.length_c   1.000
_cell.angle_alpha   90.00
_cell.angle_beta   90.00
_cell.angle_gamma   90.00
#
_symmetry.space_group_name_H-M   'P 1'
#
loop_
_entity.id
_entity.type
_entity.pdbx_description
1 polymer ?
#
loop_
_entity_poly.entity_id
_entity_poly.type
_entity_poly.pdbx_seq_one_letter_code
_entity_poly.pdbx_strand_id
1 'polypeptide(L)'
;PTTSLPPVLVSPSQPESKPRVPTLEAVPVIESSPASLPETSLRNRKYEPPTVGHGKPPTWIDVAKGELAKKDKSQRLSELTSSMIRAVVGTGAATTLLFAIFIQTPEFRHKPLSSLESTQWFIWLMSVTLLSSWAVLILGKFWESSDTEDGPKRVVMFAVGAGLGTLHLTIGNFLQLDFHDLHSGISYWPWVMEHWKFAAGESPALAHYAVFTGLLFALCRWWSHVTPVRTSQYDLMGAFLFALVAWFLPVAPQPLMPGVTALTLIVIQFSAPNFTAQQRKEFEAIATGWWQNG
;
A
#
# COMPACT_ATOMS: atom_id res chain seq x y z
N PRO A 1 -43.17 4.69 -61.26
CA PRO A 1 -43.96 3.52 -60.82
C PRO A 1 -43.52 3.11 -59.40
N THR A 2 -43.88 3.84 -58.35
CA THR A 2 -45.22 3.99 -57.73
C THR A 2 -45.77 2.67 -57.20
N THR A 3 -45.56 2.41 -55.91
CA THR A 3 -46.20 1.33 -55.14
C THR A 3 -46.45 1.91 -53.74
N SER A 4 -47.50 2.71 -53.59
CA SER A 4 -48.84 2.34 -53.08
C SER A 4 -48.83 1.90 -51.61
N LEU A 5 -49.11 2.87 -50.72
CA LEU A 5 -49.57 2.66 -49.35
C LEU A 5 -51.05 2.25 -49.33
N PRO A 6 -51.46 1.41 -48.37
CA PRO A 6 -52.81 1.46 -47.80
C PRO A 6 -52.77 1.74 -46.28
N PRO A 7 -53.93 2.02 -45.65
CA PRO A 7 -54.08 3.20 -44.80
C PRO A 7 -53.97 2.95 -43.29
N VAL A 8 -53.69 4.07 -42.61
CA VAL A 8 -53.77 4.28 -41.17
C VAL A 8 -55.19 4.01 -40.67
N LEU A 9 -55.31 3.10 -39.70
CA LEU A 9 -56.48 3.02 -38.84
C LEU A 9 -56.19 3.82 -37.56
N VAL A 10 -56.88 4.94 -37.39
CA VAL A 10 -56.92 5.70 -36.13
C VAL A 10 -58.09 5.17 -35.30
N SER A 11 -57.84 4.80 -34.05
CA SER A 11 -58.85 4.78 -32.98
C SER A 11 -58.18 4.62 -31.60
N PRO A 12 -58.87 5.03 -30.52
CA PRO A 12 -58.49 6.26 -29.83
C PRO A 12 -58.02 6.05 -28.38
N SER A 13 -57.36 7.08 -27.86
CA SER A 13 -57.37 7.51 -26.45
C SER A 13 -57.21 6.44 -25.37
N GLN A 14 -56.02 6.40 -24.75
CA GLN A 14 -55.89 6.00 -23.35
C GLN A 14 -55.10 7.04 -22.54
N PRO A 15 -55.47 7.24 -21.26
CA PRO A 15 -55.07 8.37 -20.43
C PRO A 15 -53.66 8.22 -19.84
N GLU A 16 -53.06 9.35 -19.48
CA GLU A 16 -51.81 9.49 -18.73
C GLU A 16 -51.68 8.45 -17.59
N SER A 17 -50.79 7.47 -17.78
CA SER A 17 -50.33 6.61 -16.69
C SER A 17 -49.21 7.34 -15.95
N LYS A 18 -49.55 7.95 -14.81
CA LYS A 18 -48.55 8.34 -13.80
C LYS A 18 -47.71 7.12 -13.41
N PRO A 19 -46.38 7.23 -13.25
CA PRO A 19 -45.56 6.12 -12.82
C PRO A 19 -45.98 5.68 -11.41
N ARG A 20 -46.52 4.47 -11.34
CA ARG A 20 -46.93 3.78 -10.13
C ARG A 20 -45.66 3.31 -9.42
N VAL A 21 -45.33 3.97 -8.32
CA VAL A 21 -44.28 3.48 -7.39
C VAL A 21 -44.73 2.11 -6.88
N PRO A 22 -43.93 1.04 -7.03
CA PRO A 22 -44.23 -0.24 -6.42
C PRO A 22 -44.07 -0.12 -4.91
N THR A 23 -45.19 -0.24 -4.18
CA THR A 23 -45.19 -0.46 -2.74
C THR A 23 -44.60 -1.84 -2.47
N LEU A 24 -43.36 -1.88 -1.98
CA LEU A 24 -42.72 -3.06 -1.40
C LEU A 24 -43.29 -3.29 0.01
N GLU A 25 -44.49 -3.84 0.10
CA GLU A 25 -44.93 -4.54 1.31
C GLU A 25 -44.42 -5.99 1.26
N ALA A 26 -43.85 -6.44 2.38
CA ALA A 26 -43.28 -7.77 2.62
C ALA A 26 -41.86 -8.03 2.07
N VAL A 27 -40.89 -7.25 2.55
CA VAL A 27 -39.53 -7.78 2.81
C VAL A 27 -39.41 -7.92 4.33
N PRO A 28 -39.08 -9.11 4.87
CA PRO A 28 -38.78 -9.23 6.30
C PRO A 28 -37.60 -8.30 6.59
N VAL A 29 -37.83 -7.35 7.49
CA VAL A 29 -36.78 -6.52 8.08
C VAL A 29 -35.81 -7.49 8.75
N ILE A 30 -34.71 -7.79 8.08
CA ILE A 30 -33.52 -8.30 8.75
C ILE A 30 -33.06 -7.12 9.59
N GLU A 31 -33.51 -7.14 10.83
CA GLU A 31 -33.02 -6.29 11.89
C GLU A 31 -31.50 -6.39 11.83
N SER A 32 -30.86 -5.31 11.40
CA SER A 32 -29.42 -5.14 11.46
C SER A 32 -29.06 -5.05 12.94
N SER A 33 -29.06 -6.19 13.60
CA SER A 33 -28.39 -6.38 14.87
C SER A 33 -26.96 -5.89 14.62
N PRO A 34 -26.49 -4.84 15.30
CA PRO A 34 -25.08 -4.50 15.21
C PRO A 34 -24.35 -5.75 15.67
N ALA A 35 -23.55 -6.33 14.78
CA ALA A 35 -22.60 -7.35 15.15
C ALA A 35 -21.72 -6.72 16.22
N SER A 36 -22.11 -6.95 17.47
CA SER A 36 -21.32 -6.67 18.64
C SER A 36 -20.06 -7.50 18.43
N LEU A 37 -18.99 -6.79 18.07
CA LEU A 37 -17.65 -7.25 18.38
C LEU A 37 -17.68 -7.75 19.83
N PRO A 38 -17.01 -8.85 20.18
CA PRO A 38 -16.94 -9.31 21.55
C PRO A 38 -16.18 -8.26 22.39
N GLU A 39 -16.91 -7.26 22.88
CA GLU A 39 -16.52 -6.21 23.83
C GLU A 39 -16.14 -6.80 25.21
N THR A 40 -16.27 -8.11 25.38
CA THR A 40 -16.10 -8.80 26.65
C THR A 40 -14.71 -9.39 26.87
N SER A 41 -13.80 -9.40 25.87
CA SER A 41 -12.49 -10.06 26.05
C SER A 41 -11.41 -9.21 26.72
N LEU A 42 -11.52 -7.88 26.71
CA LEU A 42 -10.54 -6.98 27.36
C LEU A 42 -10.97 -6.55 28.76
N ARG A 43 -12.26 -6.59 29.09
CA ARG A 43 -12.78 -6.07 30.37
C ARG A 43 -12.39 -6.88 31.60
N ASN A 44 -11.91 -8.11 31.42
CA ASN A 44 -11.65 -9.06 32.51
C ASN A 44 -10.21 -9.61 32.54
N ARG A 45 -9.31 -9.09 31.71
CA ARG A 45 -7.91 -9.54 31.70
C ARG A 45 -7.13 -8.72 32.73
N LYS A 46 -6.91 -9.29 33.90
CA LYS A 46 -6.04 -8.73 34.94
C LYS A 46 -4.68 -8.43 34.30
N TYR A 47 -4.37 -7.16 34.13
CA TYR A 47 -3.12 -6.71 33.57
C TYR A 47 -1.99 -7.11 34.52
N GLU A 48 -1.19 -8.11 34.14
CA GLU A 48 0.11 -8.32 34.76
C GLU A 48 1.10 -7.34 34.11
N PRO A 49 1.65 -6.39 34.89
CA PRO A 49 2.62 -5.46 34.36
C PRO A 49 3.86 -6.23 33.87
N PRO A 50 4.46 -5.81 32.76
CA PRO A 50 5.79 -6.30 32.38
C PRO A 50 6.74 -6.04 33.55
N THR A 51 7.57 -7.02 33.88
CA THR A 51 8.64 -6.90 34.89
C THR A 51 9.73 -5.98 34.32
N VAL A 52 9.46 -4.69 34.28
CA VAL A 52 10.42 -3.68 33.83
C VAL A 52 11.37 -3.42 34.99
N GLY A 53 12.66 -3.69 34.77
CA GLY A 53 13.72 -3.33 35.71
C GLY A 53 13.64 -1.85 36.09
N HIS A 54 13.86 -1.56 37.37
CA HIS A 54 13.79 -0.24 37.98
C HIS A 54 14.35 0.89 37.09
N GLY A 55 13.51 1.87 36.74
CA GLY A 55 14.02 3.21 36.42
C GLY A 55 13.15 4.15 35.57
N LYS A 56 12.25 3.65 34.71
CA LYS A 56 11.41 4.52 33.87
C LYS A 56 9.95 4.08 33.86
N PRO A 57 9.00 5.03 33.93
CA PRO A 57 7.60 4.68 33.80
C PRO A 57 7.32 4.09 32.42
N PRO A 58 6.49 3.04 32.33
CA PRO A 58 6.14 2.43 31.07
C PRO A 58 5.41 3.46 30.20
N THR A 59 5.83 3.61 28.95
CA THR A 59 5.09 4.42 27.98
C THR A 59 3.90 3.60 27.48
N TRP A 60 2.81 4.23 27.04
CA TRP A 60 1.68 3.53 26.41
C TRP A 60 2.10 2.61 25.25
N ILE A 61 3.20 2.96 24.57
CA ILE A 61 3.85 2.16 23.52
C ILE A 61 4.35 0.81 24.05
N ASP A 62 4.93 0.81 25.25
CA ASP A 62 5.48 -0.40 25.89
C ASP A 62 4.36 -1.33 26.34
N VAL A 63 3.27 -0.76 26.85
CA VAL A 63 2.03 -1.48 27.17
C VAL A 63 1.42 -2.10 25.91
N ALA A 64 1.30 -1.32 24.83
CA ALA A 64 0.77 -1.81 23.55
C ALA A 64 1.63 -2.92 22.94
N LYS A 65 2.97 -2.81 23.01
CA LYS A 65 3.90 -3.87 22.58
C LYS A 65 3.74 -5.15 23.42
N GLY A 66 3.57 -5.01 24.74
CA GLY A 66 3.30 -6.14 25.63
C GLY A 66 2.01 -6.89 25.27
N GLU A 67 0.94 -6.17 24.92
CA GLU A 67 -0.30 -6.79 24.47
C GLU A 67 -0.20 -7.42 23.08
N LEU A 68 0.57 -6.83 22.16
CA LEU A 68 0.86 -7.45 20.86
C LEU A 68 1.66 -8.76 21.00
N ALA A 69 2.60 -8.81 21.95
CA ALA A 69 3.39 -10.01 22.23
C ALA A 69 2.52 -11.19 22.71
N LYS A 70 1.41 -10.92 23.41
CA LYS A 70 0.47 -11.92 23.91
C LYS A 70 -0.54 -12.44 22.87
N LYS A 71 -0.60 -11.86 21.66
CA LYS A 71 -1.52 -12.31 20.61
C LYS A 71 -1.17 -13.69 20.09
N ASP A 72 -2.18 -14.52 19.90
CA ASP A 72 -2.01 -15.87 19.36
C ASP A 72 -1.57 -15.84 17.88
N LYS A 73 -0.84 -16.87 17.46
CA LYS A 73 -0.29 -16.98 16.09
C LYS A 73 -1.41 -16.98 15.04
N SER A 74 -2.56 -17.61 15.33
CA SER A 74 -3.71 -17.63 14.42
C SER A 74 -4.31 -16.24 14.20
N GLN A 75 -4.41 -15.44 15.27
CA GLN A 75 -4.88 -14.06 15.19
C GLN A 75 -3.94 -13.18 14.36
N ARG A 76 -2.62 -13.36 14.51
CA ARG A 76 -1.62 -12.64 13.71
C ARG A 76 -1.72 -12.97 12.22
N LEU A 77 -2.01 -14.23 11.88
CA LEU A 77 -2.22 -14.65 10.49
C LEU A 77 -3.50 -14.05 9.89
N SER A 78 -4.60 -14.03 10.65
CA SER A 78 -5.85 -13.40 10.22
C SER A 78 -5.70 -11.89 9.99
N GLU A 79 -4.96 -11.20 10.87
CA GLU A 79 -4.62 -9.79 10.68
C GLU A 79 -3.74 -9.57 9.44
N LEU A 80 -2.80 -10.47 9.19
CA LEU A 80 -1.92 -10.39 8.02
C LEU A 80 -2.72 -10.59 6.73
N THR A 81 -3.56 -11.61 6.64
CA THR A 81 -4.38 -11.86 5.44
C THR A 81 -5.34 -10.71 5.18
N SER A 82 -5.99 -10.17 6.22
CA SER A 82 -6.81 -8.95 6.10
C SER A 82 -6.02 -7.74 5.59
N SER A 83 -4.78 -7.57 6.07
CA SER A 83 -3.88 -6.50 5.62
C SER A 83 -3.43 -6.71 4.18
N MET A 84 -3.15 -7.94 3.75
CA MET A 84 -2.80 -8.27 2.37
C MET A 84 -3.96 -8.03 1.40
N ILE A 85 -5.20 -8.35 1.80
CA ILE A 85 -6.41 -8.05 1.01
C ILE A 85 -6.59 -6.53 0.85
N ARG A 86 -6.44 -5.77 1.94
CA ARG A 86 -6.47 -4.30 1.87
C ARG A 86 -5.36 -3.74 0.98
N ALA A 87 -4.19 -4.37 0.97
CA ALA A 87 -3.08 -3.99 0.09
C ALA A 87 -3.41 -4.18 -1.39
N VAL A 88 -4.16 -5.22 -1.76
CA VAL A 88 -4.63 -5.40 -3.15
C VAL A 88 -5.52 -4.23 -3.57
N VAL A 89 -6.51 -3.88 -2.76
CA VAL A 89 -7.43 -2.77 -3.05
C VAL A 89 -6.69 -1.44 -3.10
N GLY A 90 -5.82 -1.19 -2.10
CA GLY A 90 -4.99 0.01 -2.05
C GLY A 90 -4.06 0.12 -3.25
N THR A 91 -3.45 -0.99 -3.67
CA THR A 91 -2.57 -1.03 -4.86
C THR A 91 -3.34 -0.72 -6.13
N GLY A 92 -4.54 -1.27 -6.30
CA GLY A 92 -5.38 -0.97 -7.46
C GLY A 92 -5.72 0.52 -7.55
N ALA A 93 -6.13 1.13 -6.44
CA ALA A 93 -6.43 2.56 -6.36
C ALA A 93 -5.17 3.43 -6.62
N ALA A 94 -4.06 3.10 -5.95
CA ALA A 94 -2.79 3.81 -6.07
C ALA A 94 -2.22 3.73 -7.49
N THR A 95 -2.27 2.55 -8.12
CA THR A 95 -1.80 2.34 -9.49
C THR A 95 -2.66 3.12 -10.49
N THR A 96 -3.98 3.09 -10.31
CA THR A 96 -4.92 3.88 -11.15
C THR A 96 -4.62 5.37 -11.05
N LEU A 97 -4.35 5.87 -9.84
CA LEU A 97 -3.97 7.27 -9.62
C LEU A 97 -2.64 7.61 -10.31
N LEU A 98 -1.61 6.78 -10.13
CA LEU A 98 -0.31 7.00 -10.78
C LEU A 98 -0.43 7.03 -12.29
N PHE A 99 -1.17 6.08 -12.84
CA PHE A 99 -1.34 5.93 -14.27
C PHE A 99 -2.13 7.10 -14.88
N ALA A 100 -3.16 7.59 -14.16
CA ALA A 100 -3.89 8.79 -14.55
C ALA A 100 -2.99 10.03 -14.59
N ILE A 101 -2.09 10.20 -13.61
CA ILE A 101 -1.11 11.29 -13.59
C ILE A 101 -0.10 11.12 -14.73
N PHE A 102 0.36 9.90 -14.95
CA PHE A 102 1.37 9.59 -15.97
C PHE A 102 0.91 9.94 -17.38
N ILE A 103 -0.33 9.58 -17.75
CA ILE A 103 -0.92 9.91 -19.06
C ILE A 103 -1.07 11.43 -19.25
N GLN A 104 -1.22 12.20 -18.18
CA GLN A 104 -1.39 13.66 -18.27
C GLN A 104 -0.08 14.42 -18.51
N THR A 105 1.08 13.76 -18.37
CA THR A 105 2.38 14.40 -18.60
C THR A 105 2.55 14.82 -20.06
N PRO A 106 3.23 15.95 -20.33
CA PRO A 106 3.31 16.54 -21.68
C PRO A 106 3.92 15.58 -22.72
N GLU A 107 4.90 14.76 -22.33
CA GLU A 107 5.54 13.78 -23.21
C GLU A 107 4.53 12.77 -23.79
N PHE A 108 3.70 12.18 -22.92
CA PHE A 108 2.67 11.20 -23.33
C PHE A 108 1.41 11.85 -23.89
N ARG A 109 1.20 13.15 -23.66
CA ARG A 109 0.16 13.92 -24.33
C ARG A 109 0.46 14.11 -25.82
N HIS A 110 1.73 14.22 -26.19
CA HIS A 110 2.16 14.43 -27.57
C HIS A 110 2.41 13.12 -28.33
N LYS A 111 2.84 12.05 -27.63
CA LYS A 111 2.99 10.70 -28.18
C LYS A 111 2.22 9.72 -27.28
N PRO A 112 0.90 9.49 -27.53
CA PRO A 112 0.12 8.59 -26.71
C PRO A 112 0.64 7.15 -26.85
N LEU A 113 0.74 6.45 -25.72
CA LEU A 113 1.04 5.02 -25.69
C LEU A 113 -0.06 4.24 -26.42
N SER A 114 0.32 3.16 -27.09
CA SER A 114 -0.65 2.21 -27.62
C SER A 114 -1.44 1.54 -26.49
N SER A 115 -2.64 1.03 -26.80
CA SER A 115 -3.46 0.32 -25.79
C SER A 115 -2.72 -0.85 -25.15
N LEU A 116 -1.86 -1.53 -25.91
CA LEU A 116 -1.06 -2.65 -25.42
C LEU A 116 0.02 -2.18 -24.44
N GLU A 117 0.81 -1.18 -24.82
CA GLU A 117 1.87 -0.62 -23.97
C GLU A 117 1.30 -0.05 -22.66
N SER A 118 0.16 0.65 -22.76
CA SER A 118 -0.53 1.21 -21.60
C SER A 118 -0.92 0.12 -20.60
N THR A 119 -1.37 -1.04 -21.09
CA THR A 119 -1.77 -2.19 -20.27
C THR A 119 -0.54 -2.88 -19.67
N GLN A 120 0.54 -3.04 -20.44
CA GLN A 120 1.80 -3.61 -19.94
C GLN A 120 2.37 -2.78 -18.78
N TRP A 121 2.41 -1.44 -18.93
CA TRP A 121 2.85 -0.53 -17.88
C TRP A 121 1.97 -0.60 -16.64
N PHE A 122 0.64 -0.63 -16.82
CA PHE A 122 -0.30 -0.75 -15.71
C PHE A 122 -0.11 -2.07 -14.93
N ILE A 123 -0.01 -3.20 -15.62
CA ILE A 123 0.20 -4.53 -15.00
C ILE A 123 1.53 -4.56 -14.25
N TRP A 124 2.58 -4.00 -14.85
CA TRP A 124 3.90 -3.93 -14.22
C TRP A 124 3.86 -3.09 -12.93
N LEU A 125 3.28 -1.88 -12.97
CA LEU A 125 3.15 -1.00 -11.80
C LEU A 125 2.36 -1.64 -10.67
N MET A 126 1.23 -2.29 -11.01
CA MET A 126 0.41 -3.02 -10.05
C MET A 126 1.23 -4.13 -9.38
N SER A 127 1.90 -4.96 -10.19
CA SER A 127 2.68 -6.10 -9.70
C SER A 127 3.83 -5.68 -8.78
N VAL A 128 4.60 -4.68 -9.20
CA VAL A 128 5.74 -4.12 -8.44
C VAL A 128 5.29 -3.56 -7.09
N THR A 129 4.23 -2.75 -7.10
CA THR A 129 3.67 -2.13 -5.88
C THR A 129 3.10 -3.18 -4.94
N LEU A 130 2.37 -4.16 -5.49
CA LEU A 130 1.76 -5.23 -4.72
C LEU A 130 2.80 -6.10 -4.04
N LEU A 131 3.78 -6.62 -4.80
CA LEU A 131 4.85 -7.47 -4.28
C LEU A 131 5.67 -6.74 -3.21
N SER A 132 6.00 -5.46 -3.47
CA SER A 132 6.73 -4.63 -2.51
C SER A 132 5.94 -4.43 -1.21
N SER A 133 4.63 -4.14 -1.31
CA SER A 133 3.78 -3.96 -0.14
C SER A 133 3.64 -5.25 0.67
N TRP A 134 3.45 -6.40 0.02
CA TRP A 134 3.34 -7.70 0.68
C TRP A 134 4.62 -8.09 1.39
N ALA A 135 5.78 -7.92 0.74
CA ALA A 135 7.06 -8.20 1.35
C ALA A 135 7.27 -7.39 2.65
N VAL A 136 6.95 -6.09 2.61
CA VAL A 136 7.06 -5.22 3.79
C VAL A 136 6.07 -5.60 4.89
N LEU A 137 4.81 -5.93 4.55
CA LEU A 137 3.81 -6.37 5.53
C LEU A 137 4.20 -7.69 6.22
N ILE A 138 4.70 -8.65 5.45
CA ILE A 138 5.17 -9.94 5.97
C ILE A 138 6.35 -9.72 6.92
N LEU A 139 7.39 -8.98 6.50
CA LEU A 139 8.54 -8.66 7.35
C LEU A 139 8.15 -7.88 8.61
N GLY A 140 7.24 -6.92 8.48
CA GLY A 140 6.72 -6.15 9.60
C GLY A 140 6.08 -7.05 10.66
N LYS A 141 5.30 -8.06 10.25
CA LYS A 141 4.72 -9.04 11.18
C LYS A 141 5.76 -9.92 11.87
N PHE A 142 6.83 -10.31 11.19
CA PHE A 142 7.94 -11.03 11.84
C PHE A 142 8.66 -10.15 12.88
N TRP A 143 8.72 -8.84 12.66
CA TRP A 143 9.39 -7.91 13.57
C TRP A 143 8.52 -7.33 14.68
N GLU A 144 7.20 -7.46 14.64
CA GLU A 144 6.30 -7.05 15.73
C GLU A 144 6.65 -7.74 17.07
N SER A 145 7.21 -8.95 17.02
CA SER A 145 7.55 -9.74 18.20
C SER A 145 9.02 -9.67 18.59
N SER A 146 9.88 -9.06 17.78
CA SER A 146 11.33 -9.09 17.95
C SER A 146 11.85 -7.71 18.38
N ASP A 147 12.51 -7.66 19.53
CA ASP A 147 13.24 -6.47 19.98
C ASP A 147 14.62 -6.33 19.30
N THR A 148 14.75 -6.88 18.08
CA THR A 148 15.98 -6.87 17.32
C THR A 148 16.41 -5.44 17.01
N GLU A 149 17.70 -5.18 17.16
CA GLU A 149 18.34 -3.92 16.81
C GLU A 149 18.05 -3.49 15.36
N ASP A 150 18.16 -2.18 15.10
CA ASP A 150 17.87 -1.61 13.77
C ASP A 150 18.83 -2.08 12.67
N GLY A 151 20.07 -2.47 13.01
CA GLY A 151 21.09 -2.90 12.06
C GLY A 151 20.69 -4.15 11.25
N PRO A 152 20.42 -5.29 11.91
CA PRO A 152 19.98 -6.51 11.23
C PRO A 152 18.71 -6.33 10.38
N LYS A 153 17.76 -5.50 10.85
CA LYS A 153 16.53 -5.19 10.10
C LYS A 153 16.83 -4.50 8.76
N ARG A 154 17.82 -3.60 8.72
CA ARG A 154 18.27 -2.94 7.47
C ARG A 154 18.90 -3.92 6.50
N VAL A 155 19.71 -4.86 6.98
CA VAL A 155 20.35 -5.88 6.13
C VAL A 155 19.31 -6.83 5.53
N VAL A 156 18.34 -7.27 6.32
CA VAL A 156 17.23 -8.10 5.82
C VAL A 156 16.38 -7.33 4.82
N MET A 157 16.06 -6.05 5.09
CA MET A 157 15.37 -5.20 4.12
C MET A 157 16.17 -5.03 2.83
N PHE A 158 17.50 -4.84 2.92
CA PHE A 158 18.36 -4.76 1.74
C PHE A 158 18.24 -6.03 0.88
N ALA A 159 18.34 -7.21 1.49
CA ALA A 159 18.25 -8.48 0.78
C ALA A 159 16.88 -8.68 0.12
N VAL A 160 15.80 -8.35 0.83
CA VAL A 160 14.43 -8.43 0.30
C VAL A 160 14.21 -7.42 -0.82
N GLY A 161 14.67 -6.17 -0.64
CA GLY A 161 14.62 -5.14 -1.67
C GLY A 161 15.42 -5.51 -2.91
N ALA A 162 16.59 -6.11 -2.75
CA ALA A 162 17.39 -6.60 -3.87
C ALA A 162 16.65 -7.70 -4.65
N GLY A 163 16.06 -8.67 -3.94
CA GLY A 163 15.21 -9.69 -4.55
C GLY A 163 14.02 -9.09 -5.30
N LEU A 164 13.30 -8.13 -4.71
CA LEU A 164 12.22 -7.41 -5.37
C LEU A 164 12.70 -6.67 -6.61
N GLY A 165 13.84 -5.99 -6.56
CA GLY A 165 14.44 -5.34 -7.71
C GLY A 165 14.67 -6.31 -8.88
N THR A 166 15.17 -7.52 -8.61
CA THR A 166 15.30 -8.55 -9.66
C THR A 166 13.95 -8.98 -10.24
N LEU A 167 12.91 -9.09 -9.40
CA LEU A 167 11.56 -9.41 -9.84
C LEU A 167 10.96 -8.28 -10.67
N HIS A 168 11.21 -7.02 -10.33
CA HIS A 168 10.72 -5.87 -11.10
C HIS A 168 11.22 -5.92 -12.55
N LEU A 169 12.51 -6.21 -12.74
CA LEU A 169 13.09 -6.37 -14.07
C LEU A 169 12.54 -7.64 -14.77
N THR A 170 12.40 -8.75 -14.04
CA THR A 170 11.90 -10.01 -14.60
C THR A 170 10.45 -9.87 -15.11
N ILE A 171 9.59 -9.22 -14.34
CA ILE A 171 8.20 -8.93 -14.73
C ILE A 171 8.19 -7.97 -15.92
N GLY A 172 9.09 -6.98 -15.94
CA GLY A 172 9.26 -6.07 -17.07
C GLY A 172 9.64 -6.78 -18.36
N ASN A 173 10.63 -7.67 -18.29
CA ASN A 173 11.08 -8.48 -19.42
C ASN A 173 10.00 -9.45 -19.89
N PHE A 174 9.25 -10.07 -18.95
CA PHE A 174 8.11 -10.93 -19.27
C PHE A 174 7.00 -10.18 -20.00
N LEU A 175 6.74 -8.92 -19.61
CA LEU A 175 5.78 -8.03 -20.26
C LEU A 175 6.34 -7.37 -21.53
N GLN A 176 7.61 -7.61 -21.90
CA GLN A 176 8.29 -6.99 -23.03
C GLN A 176 8.25 -5.46 -22.98
N LEU A 177 8.40 -4.88 -21.78
CA LEU A 177 8.41 -3.43 -21.61
C LEU A 177 9.64 -2.81 -22.24
N ASP A 178 9.43 -1.78 -23.04
CA ASP A 178 10.51 -0.95 -23.55
C ASP A 178 10.97 0.04 -22.47
N PHE A 179 12.08 -0.31 -21.81
CA PHE A 179 12.73 0.56 -20.83
C PHE A 179 13.71 1.56 -21.47
N HIS A 180 13.94 1.45 -22.79
CA HIS A 180 14.85 2.30 -23.54
C HIS A 180 14.24 3.69 -23.79
N ASP A 181 12.94 3.76 -24.07
CA ASP A 181 12.23 5.03 -24.34
C ASP A 181 12.24 5.97 -23.11
N LEU A 182 12.35 5.43 -21.88
CA LEU A 182 12.43 6.24 -20.65
C LEU A 182 13.79 6.95 -20.45
N HIS A 183 14.85 6.51 -21.14
CA HIS A 183 16.20 7.06 -21.00
C HIS A 183 16.68 7.79 -22.25
N SER A 184 15.83 7.96 -23.26
CA SER A 184 16.20 8.56 -24.53
C SER A 184 16.63 10.04 -24.35
N GLY A 185 17.85 10.35 -24.82
CA GLY A 185 18.32 11.72 -25.05
C GLY A 185 19.05 12.42 -23.90
N ILE A 186 18.39 12.72 -22.78
CA ILE A 186 18.93 13.65 -21.73
C ILE A 186 18.39 13.32 -20.32
N SER A 187 17.88 12.11 -20.06
CA SER A 187 17.05 11.83 -18.86
C SER A 187 17.80 11.10 -17.74
N TYR A 188 19.07 11.41 -17.51
CA TYR A 188 19.76 11.01 -16.28
C TYR A 188 19.81 12.18 -15.31
N TRP A 189 19.58 11.91 -14.03
CA TRP A 189 19.77 12.93 -13.01
C TRP A 189 21.22 13.42 -13.01
N PRO A 190 21.46 14.72 -12.76
CA PRO A 190 22.82 15.29 -12.71
C PRO A 190 23.78 14.57 -11.75
N TRP A 191 23.25 13.87 -10.74
CA TRP A 191 24.01 13.17 -9.70
C TRP A 191 24.17 11.65 -9.93
N VAL A 192 23.70 11.09 -11.05
CA VAL A 192 23.94 9.66 -11.36
C VAL A 192 25.42 9.45 -11.68
N MET A 193 26.06 8.49 -11.00
CA MET A 193 27.48 8.20 -11.26
C MET A 193 27.66 7.54 -12.63
N GLU A 194 28.79 7.84 -13.27
CA GLU A 194 29.08 7.40 -14.65
C GLU A 194 28.99 5.87 -14.83
N HIS A 195 29.44 5.09 -13.85
CA HIS A 195 29.37 3.62 -13.89
C HIS A 195 27.96 3.04 -13.71
N TRP A 196 26.99 3.85 -13.31
CA TRP A 196 25.57 3.47 -13.23
C TRP A 196 24.75 4.02 -14.41
N LYS A 197 25.37 4.73 -15.36
CA LYS A 197 24.71 5.18 -16.59
C LYS A 197 24.73 4.04 -17.59
N PHE A 198 23.60 3.78 -18.24
CA PHE A 198 23.55 2.82 -19.36
C PHE A 198 24.19 3.46 -20.59
N ALA A 199 25.04 2.71 -21.31
CA ALA A 199 25.46 3.12 -22.64
C ALA A 199 24.24 3.14 -23.57
N ALA A 200 24.25 4.00 -24.59
CA ALA A 200 23.15 4.09 -25.55
C ALA A 200 22.94 2.73 -26.24
N GLY A 201 21.82 2.07 -25.92
CA GLY A 201 21.41 0.78 -26.49
C GLY A 201 21.66 -0.43 -25.58
N GLU A 202 22.28 -0.25 -24.41
CA GLU A 202 22.43 -1.33 -23.45
C GLU A 202 21.13 -1.58 -22.68
N SER A 203 20.77 -2.86 -22.54
CA SER A 203 19.64 -3.28 -21.72
C SER A 203 19.95 -3.04 -20.23
N PRO A 204 18.93 -2.70 -19.41
CA PRO A 204 19.17 -2.46 -18.00
C PRO A 204 19.72 -3.71 -17.31
N ALA A 205 20.92 -3.62 -16.74
CA ALA A 205 21.51 -4.76 -16.06
C ALA A 205 20.76 -5.06 -14.75
N LEU A 206 20.51 -6.35 -14.48
CA LEU A 206 19.84 -6.88 -13.29
C LEU A 206 20.37 -6.26 -11.98
N ALA A 207 21.69 -6.05 -11.93
CA ALA A 207 22.36 -5.45 -10.77
C ALA A 207 21.86 -4.04 -10.44
N HIS A 208 21.49 -3.22 -11.44
CA HIS A 208 21.02 -1.85 -11.22
C HIS A 208 19.69 -1.85 -10.46
N TYR A 209 18.74 -2.66 -10.91
CA TYR A 209 17.44 -2.78 -10.25
C TYR A 209 17.54 -3.38 -8.84
N ALA A 210 18.38 -4.41 -8.68
CA ALA A 210 18.61 -5.04 -7.39
C ALA A 210 19.27 -4.08 -6.39
N VAL A 211 20.33 -3.38 -6.80
CA VAL A 211 21.05 -2.44 -5.92
C VAL A 211 20.18 -1.22 -5.60
N PHE A 212 19.50 -0.65 -6.59
CA PHE A 212 18.60 0.49 -6.37
C PHE A 212 17.50 0.14 -5.36
N THR A 213 16.77 -0.95 -5.61
CA THR A 213 15.64 -1.36 -4.75
C THR A 213 16.12 -1.84 -3.38
N GLY A 214 17.26 -2.54 -3.33
CA GLY A 214 17.90 -2.95 -2.08
C GLY A 214 18.31 -1.76 -1.21
N LEU A 215 18.99 -0.77 -1.79
CA LEU A 215 19.36 0.46 -1.07
C LEU A 215 18.13 1.22 -0.59
N LEU A 216 17.10 1.34 -1.43
CA LEU A 216 15.84 1.98 -1.05
C LEU A 216 15.19 1.28 0.15
N PHE A 217 15.17 -0.05 0.16
CA PHE A 217 14.64 -0.83 1.27
C PHE A 217 15.50 -0.73 2.54
N ALA A 218 16.82 -0.61 2.40
CA ALA A 218 17.74 -0.50 3.53
C ALA A 218 17.74 0.89 4.18
N LEU A 219 17.65 1.96 3.37
CA LEU A 219 17.72 3.35 3.82
C LEU A 219 16.41 3.81 4.43
N CYS A 220 15.30 3.48 3.76
CA CYS A 220 13.97 3.84 4.22
C CYS A 220 13.52 2.85 5.31
N ARG A 221 13.07 3.37 6.46
CA ARG A 221 12.63 2.54 7.59
C ARG A 221 11.21 1.99 7.35
N TRP A 222 11.02 1.21 6.28
CA TRP A 222 9.72 0.66 5.86
C TRP A 222 8.95 -0.04 7.00
N TRP A 223 9.68 -0.72 7.89
CA TRP A 223 9.11 -1.39 9.05
C TRP A 223 8.41 -0.46 10.04
N SER A 224 8.90 0.77 10.20
CA SER A 224 8.28 1.78 11.06
C SER A 224 6.87 2.15 10.56
N HIS A 225 6.60 1.99 9.26
CA HIS A 225 5.30 2.22 8.64
C HIS A 225 4.42 0.96 8.55
N VAL A 226 4.78 -0.13 9.22
CA VAL A 226 3.88 -1.30 9.40
C VAL A 226 3.38 -1.39 10.84
N THR A 227 4.17 -0.92 11.81
CA THR A 227 3.85 -1.01 13.23
C THR A 227 2.51 -0.36 13.61
N PRO A 228 1.61 -1.05 14.33
CA PRO A 228 0.28 -0.52 14.69
C PRO A 228 0.31 0.62 15.73
N VAL A 229 1.46 0.85 16.36
CA VAL A 229 1.69 1.82 17.44
C VAL A 229 1.92 3.26 16.92
N ARG A 230 1.47 3.57 15.69
CA ARG A 230 1.71 4.87 15.05
C ARG A 230 0.76 5.95 15.56
N THR A 231 1.28 7.16 15.76
CA THR A 231 0.49 8.33 16.17
C THR A 231 -0.40 8.85 15.04
N SER A 232 0.11 8.93 13.80
CA SER A 232 -0.67 9.31 12.60
C SER A 232 -1.00 8.10 11.72
N GLN A 233 -2.21 8.09 11.15
CA GLN A 233 -2.65 7.06 10.19
C GLN A 233 -2.04 7.26 8.80
N TYR A 234 -1.87 8.52 8.39
CA TYR A 234 -1.28 8.90 7.11
C TYR A 234 -0.09 9.81 7.36
N ASP A 235 1.07 9.36 6.94
CA ASP A 235 2.33 10.09 6.95
C ASP A 235 2.72 10.40 5.50
N LEU A 236 2.11 11.46 4.97
CA LEU A 236 2.41 12.00 3.64
C LEU A 236 3.84 12.57 3.59
N MET A 237 4.35 13.07 4.73
CA MET A 237 5.73 13.55 4.82
C MET A 237 6.70 12.38 4.66
N GLY A 238 6.43 11.24 5.29
CA GLY A 238 7.18 10.00 5.08
C GLY A 238 7.15 9.55 3.62
N ALA A 239 5.99 9.61 2.95
CA ALA A 239 5.87 9.25 1.54
C ALA A 239 6.69 10.18 0.63
N PHE A 240 6.66 11.48 0.91
CA PHE A 240 7.47 12.48 0.22
C PHE A 240 8.97 12.25 0.46
N LEU A 241 9.39 12.00 1.69
CA LEU A 241 10.78 11.69 2.01
C LEU A 241 11.27 10.42 1.31
N PHE A 242 10.44 9.39 1.22
CA PHE A 242 10.81 8.15 0.51
C PHE A 242 10.94 8.40 -1.01
N ALA A 243 10.04 9.22 -1.58
CA ALA A 243 10.15 9.66 -2.96
C ALA A 243 11.44 10.47 -3.19
N LEU A 244 11.80 11.36 -2.26
CA LEU A 244 13.06 12.11 -2.31
C LEU A 244 14.28 11.19 -2.22
N VAL A 245 14.27 10.19 -1.33
CA VAL A 245 15.35 9.21 -1.26
C VAL A 245 15.48 8.46 -2.57
N ALA A 246 14.38 7.98 -3.14
CA ALA A 246 14.36 7.34 -4.46
C ALA A 246 14.90 8.24 -5.57
N TRP A 247 14.63 9.54 -5.50
CA TRP A 247 15.10 10.56 -6.43
C TRP A 247 16.60 10.83 -6.31
N PHE A 248 17.11 10.97 -5.09
CA PHE A 248 18.51 11.31 -4.81
C PHE A 248 19.47 10.11 -4.89
N LEU A 249 18.96 8.88 -5.05
CA LEU A 249 19.81 7.71 -5.20
C LEU A 249 20.69 7.85 -6.47
N PRO A 250 22.03 7.75 -6.36
CA PRO A 250 22.95 7.98 -7.49
C PRO A 250 23.06 6.76 -8.43
N VAL A 251 22.09 5.84 -8.37
CA VAL A 251 21.98 4.62 -9.18
C VAL A 251 20.83 4.85 -10.14
N ALA A 252 21.07 4.84 -11.47
CA ALA A 252 20.09 5.24 -12.49
C ALA A 252 18.71 4.59 -12.27
N PRO A 253 17.74 5.31 -11.70
CA PRO A 253 16.39 4.81 -11.58
C PRO A 253 15.57 5.38 -12.72
N GLN A 254 14.61 4.58 -13.19
CA GLN A 254 13.58 5.10 -14.08
C GLN A 254 12.90 6.32 -13.42
N PRO A 255 12.57 7.37 -14.19
CA PRO A 255 11.86 8.57 -13.68
C PRO A 255 10.58 8.28 -12.89
N LEU A 256 10.00 7.09 -13.10
CA LEU A 256 8.80 6.59 -12.43
C LEU A 256 9.02 6.05 -11.01
N MET A 257 10.22 5.62 -10.65
CA MET A 257 10.50 4.94 -9.37
C MET A 257 10.16 5.76 -8.10
N PRO A 258 10.37 7.09 -8.05
CA PRO A 258 9.91 7.91 -6.93
C PRO A 258 8.39 7.83 -6.70
N GLY A 259 7.61 7.85 -7.78
CA GLY A 259 6.14 7.72 -7.71
C GLY A 259 5.71 6.35 -7.22
N VAL A 260 6.31 5.28 -7.76
CA VAL A 260 6.08 3.90 -7.31
C VAL A 260 6.40 3.74 -5.82
N THR A 261 7.50 4.34 -5.37
CA THR A 261 7.95 4.28 -3.98
C THR A 261 6.96 4.98 -3.04
N ALA A 262 6.55 6.21 -3.38
CA ALA A 262 5.61 6.98 -2.58
C ALA A 262 4.28 6.25 -2.42
N LEU A 263 3.77 5.70 -3.52
CA LEU A 263 2.49 4.99 -3.54
C LEU A 263 2.58 3.64 -2.83
N THR A 264 3.68 2.91 -2.98
CA THR A 264 3.92 1.68 -2.19
C THR A 264 3.84 1.99 -0.70
N LEU A 265 4.41 3.11 -0.25
CA LEU A 265 4.29 3.52 1.14
C LEU A 265 2.85 3.85 1.53
N ILE A 266 2.10 4.59 0.70
CA ILE A 266 0.70 4.91 0.95
C ILE A 266 -0.14 3.63 1.05
N VAL A 267 0.09 2.65 0.16
CA VAL A 267 -0.57 1.34 0.19
C VAL A 267 -0.26 0.60 1.49
N ILE A 268 1.01 0.60 1.92
CA ILE A 268 1.40 -0.02 3.20
C ILE A 268 0.70 0.66 4.37
N GLN A 269 0.63 1.99 4.39
CA GLN A 269 -0.06 2.76 5.44
C GLN A 269 -1.55 2.47 5.48
N PHE A 270 -2.20 2.40 4.31
CA PHE A 270 -3.62 2.05 4.17
C PHE A 270 -3.92 0.63 4.65
N SER A 271 -2.99 -0.29 4.42
CA SER A 271 -3.18 -1.72 4.67
C SER A 271 -2.87 -2.14 6.09
N ALA A 272 -2.04 -1.36 6.79
CA ALA A 272 -1.56 -1.72 8.11
C ALA A 272 -2.66 -1.65 9.19
N PRO A 273 -2.65 -2.55 10.18
CA PRO A 273 -3.56 -2.48 11.32
C PRO A 273 -3.21 -1.26 12.17
N ASN A 274 -4.23 -0.53 12.63
CA ASN A 274 -4.08 0.64 13.49
C ASN A 274 -4.88 0.45 14.78
N PHE A 275 -4.29 0.83 15.92
CA PHE A 275 -5.06 0.94 17.17
C PHE A 275 -6.04 2.10 17.09
N THR A 276 -7.29 1.85 17.49
CA THR A 276 -8.32 2.89 17.56
C THR A 276 -7.95 3.93 18.62
N ALA A 277 -8.51 5.15 18.50
CA ALA A 277 -8.28 6.20 19.49
C ALA A 277 -8.70 5.78 20.91
N GLN A 278 -9.73 4.92 21.02
CA GLN A 278 -10.18 4.35 22.29
C GLN A 278 -9.14 3.40 22.90
N GLN A 279 -8.60 2.46 22.12
CA GLN A 279 -7.56 1.53 22.58
C GLN A 279 -6.30 2.27 23.04
N ARG A 280 -5.93 3.37 22.36
CA ARG A 280 -4.80 4.21 22.78
C ARG A 280 -5.03 4.84 24.15
N LYS A 281 -6.23 5.38 24.38
CA LYS A 281 -6.62 5.95 25.69
C LYS A 281 -6.62 4.87 26.79
N GLU A 282 -7.05 3.65 26.48
CA GLU A 282 -6.97 2.53 27.41
C GLU A 282 -5.51 2.19 27.77
N PHE A 283 -4.61 2.12 26.79
CA PHE A 283 -3.18 1.90 27.07
C PHE A 283 -2.52 3.04 27.83
N GLU A 284 -2.92 4.29 27.55
CA GLU A 284 -2.47 5.46 28.30
C GLU A 284 -2.99 5.46 29.74
N ALA A 285 -4.24 5.05 29.97
CA ALA A 285 -4.81 4.86 31.30
C ALA A 285 -4.08 3.76 32.09
N ILE A 286 -3.70 2.66 31.43
CA ILE A 286 -2.91 1.58 32.05
C ILE A 286 -1.49 2.05 32.39
N ALA A 287 -0.84 2.78 31.48
CA ALA A 287 0.50 3.32 31.68
C ALA A 287 0.55 4.36 32.82
N THR A 288 -0.45 5.23 32.91
CA THR A 288 -0.58 6.23 33.99
C THR A 288 -1.01 5.60 35.32
N GLY A 289 -1.86 4.57 35.29
CA GLY A 289 -2.29 3.81 36.47
C GLY A 289 -1.16 2.99 37.14
N TRP A 290 -0.05 2.75 36.45
CA TRP A 290 1.13 2.11 37.04
C TRP A 290 1.74 2.94 38.18
N TRP A 291 1.72 4.27 38.08
CA TRP A 291 2.22 5.18 39.14
C TRP A 291 1.34 5.21 40.39
N GLN A 292 0.06 4.84 40.29
CA GLN A 292 -0.86 4.90 41.42
C GLN A 292 -0.79 3.65 42.32
N ASN A 293 -0.17 2.57 41.83
CA ASN A 293 -0.14 1.26 42.48
C ASN A 293 1.29 0.74 42.76
N GLY A 294 2.33 1.54 42.47
CA GLY A 294 3.73 1.23 42.76
C GLY A 294 4.26 2.06 43.92
#